data_AF-A0A817M2K8-F1
#
_entry.id   AF-A0A817M2K8-F1
#
_cell.length_a   1.000
_cell.length_b   1.000
_cell.length_c   1.000
_cell.angle_alpha   90.00
_cell.angle_beta   90.00
_cell.angle_gamma   90.00
#
_symmetry.space_group_name_H-M   'P 1'
#
loop_
_entity.id
_entity.type
_entity.pdbx_description
1 polymer ?
#
loop_
_entity_poly.entity_id
_entity_poly.type
_entity_poly.pdbx_seq_one_letter_code
_entity_poly.pdbx_strand_id
1 'polypeptide(L)'
;MLNENRTTYSRSENSTSQYFYEAIDVSVKTSGFYIFISESNMDTYGALYNGYFYPTYPSFNLFQENDDGAGSGQFYITAYLESNVKYILVATTFGELVTGQFSIIATGPDNVKFLPN
;
A
#
# COMPACT_ATOMS: atom_id res chain seq x y z
N MET A 1 9.52 -6.28 -3.11
CA MET A 1 9.39 -7.75 -2.91
C MET A 1 9.12 -8.01 -1.44
N LEU A 2 8.09 -8.80 -1.15
CA LEU A 2 7.80 -9.29 0.19
C LEU A 2 8.61 -10.56 0.45
N ASN A 3 9.36 -10.61 1.55
CA ASN A 3 10.14 -11.78 1.96
C ASN A 3 10.19 -11.88 3.49
N GLU A 4 10.63 -13.03 3.98
CA GLU A 4 10.63 -13.38 5.42
C GLU A 4 11.53 -12.51 6.29
N ASN A 5 12.45 -11.73 5.69
CA ASN A 5 13.30 -10.79 6.43
C ASN A 5 12.61 -9.43 6.66
N ARG A 6 11.40 -9.23 6.13
CA ARG A 6 10.60 -8.03 6.36
C ARG A 6 9.90 -8.11 7.72
N THR A 7 9.66 -6.95 8.32
CA THR A 7 8.80 -6.84 9.50
C THR A 7 7.35 -7.19 9.11
N THR A 8 6.62 -7.73 10.07
CA THR A 8 5.19 -8.01 9.92
C THR A 8 4.35 -6.99 10.68
N TYR A 9 3.09 -6.85 10.30
CA TYR A 9 2.09 -6.10 11.04
C TYR A 9 0.73 -6.82 11.04
N SER A 10 -0.15 -6.43 11.95
CA SER A 10 -1.56 -6.80 11.93
C SER A 10 -2.33 -5.73 11.18
N ARG A 11 -3.24 -6.11 10.27
CA ARG A 11 -4.07 -5.12 9.54
C ARG A 11 -5.11 -4.41 10.41
N SER A 12 -5.49 -5.02 11.53
CA SER A 12 -6.40 -4.44 12.52
C SER A 12 -5.78 -4.42 13.91
N GLU A 13 -6.18 -3.43 14.71
CA GLU A 13 -5.78 -3.36 16.12
C GLU A 13 -6.28 -4.60 16.87
N ASN A 14 -5.47 -5.08 17.81
CA ASN A 14 -5.76 -6.26 18.64
C ASN A 14 -5.89 -7.58 17.87
N SER A 15 -5.48 -7.63 16.60
CA SER A 15 -5.32 -8.88 15.86
C SER A 15 -3.93 -9.47 16.05
N THR A 16 -3.85 -10.80 16.07
CA THR A 16 -2.59 -11.55 16.06
C THR A 16 -2.12 -11.90 14.63
N SER A 17 -2.86 -11.48 13.61
CA SER A 17 -2.51 -11.79 12.22
C SER A 17 -1.19 -11.18 11.81
N GLN A 18 -0.42 -11.90 11.01
CA GLN A 18 0.91 -11.47 10.60
C GLN A 18 1.03 -11.35 9.09
N TYR A 19 1.28 -10.13 8.62
CA TYR A 19 1.47 -9.84 7.20
C TYR A 19 2.81 -9.16 6.96
N PHE A 20 3.62 -9.72 6.07
CA PHE A 20 4.80 -9.02 5.55
C PHE A 20 4.36 -7.81 4.75
N TYR A 21 5.03 -6.69 4.90
CA TYR A 21 4.67 -5.48 4.18
C TYR A 21 5.89 -4.75 3.61
N GLU A 22 5.61 -3.93 2.61
CA GLU A 22 6.54 -2.93 2.08
C GLU A 22 5.87 -1.57 2.15
N ALA A 23 6.44 -0.65 2.94
CA ALA A 23 5.96 0.72 3.08
C ALA A 23 6.75 1.62 2.13
N ILE A 24 6.05 2.32 1.24
CA ILE A 24 6.64 3.08 0.15
C ILE A 24 6.20 4.53 0.29
N ASP A 25 7.17 5.45 0.35
CA ASP A 25 6.89 6.88 0.37
C ASP A 25 6.35 7.30 -1.01
N VAL A 26 5.18 7.93 -1.01
CA VAL A 26 4.48 8.43 -2.20
C VAL A 26 4.44 9.95 -2.15
N SER A 27 4.95 10.58 -3.21
CA SER A 27 4.86 12.02 -3.41
C SER A 27 4.40 12.35 -4.83
N VAL A 28 3.50 13.32 -4.94
CA VAL A 28 2.94 13.81 -6.20
C VAL A 28 3.21 15.31 -6.36
N LYS A 29 3.41 15.75 -7.60
CA LYS A 29 3.64 17.18 -7.92
C LYS A 29 2.35 17.92 -8.23
N THR A 30 1.35 17.22 -8.76
CA THR A 30 0.08 17.79 -9.18
C THR A 30 -1.04 17.18 -8.34
N SER A 31 -1.82 18.01 -7.65
CA SER A 31 -2.98 17.52 -6.91
C SER A 31 -4.03 16.93 -7.85
N GLY A 32 -4.67 15.83 -7.47
CA GLY A 32 -5.70 15.19 -8.28
C GLY A 32 -5.93 13.74 -7.90
N PHE A 33 -6.78 13.05 -8.67
CA PHE A 33 -7.04 11.63 -8.47
C PHE A 33 -5.92 10.77 -9.06
N TYR A 34 -5.33 9.93 -8.22
CA TYR A 34 -4.36 8.92 -8.59
C TYR A 34 -4.94 7.53 -8.37
N ILE A 35 -4.50 6.58 -9.20
CA ILE A 35 -4.84 5.17 -9.11
C ILE A 35 -3.55 4.39 -8.88
N PHE A 36 -3.56 3.49 -7.90
CA PHE A 36 -2.48 2.56 -7.59
C PHE A 36 -2.98 1.13 -7.74
N ILE A 37 -2.25 0.31 -8.49
CA ILE A 37 -2.58 -1.09 -8.78
C ILE A 37 -1.35 -1.95 -8.51
N SER A 38 -1.53 -3.13 -7.93
CA SER A 38 -0.49 -4.16 -7.88
C SER A 38 -0.52 -5.05 -9.11
N GLU A 39 0.65 -5.56 -9.48
CA GLU A 39 0.76 -6.72 -10.35
C GLU A 39 1.62 -7.79 -9.67
N SER A 40 1.03 -8.96 -9.51
CA SER A 40 1.62 -10.07 -8.76
C SER A 40 0.93 -11.39 -9.12
N ASN A 41 1.59 -12.50 -8.78
CA ASN A 41 0.95 -13.83 -8.73
C ASN A 41 0.33 -14.11 -7.35
N MET A 42 0.51 -13.19 -6.39
CA MET A 42 -0.09 -13.27 -5.05
C MET A 42 -1.42 -12.53 -5.02
N ASP A 43 -2.26 -12.92 -4.08
CA ASP A 43 -3.39 -12.10 -3.63
C ASP A 43 -2.86 -10.97 -2.72
N THR A 44 -2.98 -9.74 -3.19
CA THR A 44 -2.34 -8.54 -2.66
C THR A 44 -3.34 -7.61 -2.02
N TYR A 45 -2.92 -6.96 -0.96
CA TYR A 45 -3.71 -5.96 -0.24
C TYR A 45 -2.93 -4.66 -0.21
N GLY A 46 -3.61 -3.55 -0.52
CA GLY A 46 -3.01 -2.22 -0.51
C GLY A 46 -3.70 -1.33 0.51
N ALA A 47 -2.91 -0.59 1.28
CA ALA A 47 -3.39 0.48 2.16
C ALA A 47 -2.58 1.75 1.93
N LEU A 48 -3.28 2.86 1.71
CA LEU A 48 -2.71 4.18 1.54
C LEU A 48 -2.93 5.00 2.81
N TYR A 49 -1.87 5.64 3.29
CA TYR A 49 -1.84 6.44 4.51
C TYR A 49 -1.57 7.90 4.18
N ASN A 50 -2.26 8.82 4.88
CA ASN A 50 -1.95 10.25 4.85
C ASN A 50 -0.93 10.57 5.96
N GLY A 51 0.31 10.87 5.58
CA GLY A 51 1.42 11.08 6.51
C GLY A 51 2.19 9.80 6.81
N TYR A 52 2.15 9.35 8.07
CA TYR A 52 2.96 8.23 8.57
C TYR A 52 2.15 6.95 8.71
N PHE A 53 2.77 5.81 8.43
CA PHE A 53 2.27 4.47 8.73
C PHE A 53 2.87 3.98 10.05
N TYR A 54 2.02 3.52 10.96
CA TYR A 54 2.41 2.93 12.24
C TYR A 54 2.01 1.45 12.27
N PRO A 55 2.97 0.50 12.15
CA PRO A 55 2.66 -0.93 12.13
C PRO A 55 1.89 -1.43 13.36
N THR A 56 2.07 -0.78 14.51
CA THR A 56 1.38 -1.10 15.77
C THR A 56 0.01 -0.44 15.91
N TYR A 57 -0.33 0.52 15.03
CA TYR A 57 -1.58 1.27 15.04
C TYR A 57 -2.04 1.52 13.59
N PRO A 58 -2.37 0.44 12.85
CA PRO A 58 -2.55 0.44 11.40
C PRO A 58 -3.77 1.23 10.91
N SER A 59 -4.72 1.61 11.77
CA SER A 59 -5.86 2.47 11.39
C SER A 59 -5.59 3.98 11.50
N PHE A 60 -4.55 4.41 12.24
CA PHE A 60 -4.41 5.80 12.70
C PHE A 60 -4.46 6.86 11.60
N ASN A 61 -3.73 6.63 10.51
CA ASN A 61 -3.62 7.53 9.36
C ASN A 61 -4.15 6.88 8.08
N LEU A 62 -4.92 5.80 8.21
CA LEU A 62 -5.44 5.07 7.08
C LEU A 62 -6.35 5.98 6.27
N PHE A 63 -6.03 6.15 4.98
CA PHE A 63 -6.74 7.04 4.08
C PHE A 63 -7.64 6.28 3.11
N GLN A 64 -7.11 5.22 2.49
CA GLN A 64 -7.84 4.31 1.61
C GLN A 64 -7.21 2.92 1.66
N GLU A 65 -7.99 1.87 1.44
CA GLU A 65 -7.49 0.50 1.30
C GLU A 65 -8.39 -0.33 0.39
N ASN A 66 -7.81 -1.32 -0.29
CA ASN A 66 -8.52 -2.26 -1.15
C ASN A 66 -7.65 -3.49 -1.42
N ASP A 67 -8.27 -4.62 -1.69
CA ASP A 67 -7.63 -5.91 -1.91
C ASP A 67 -8.02 -6.65 -3.20
N ASP A 68 -9.09 -6.25 -3.90
CA ASP A 68 -9.48 -6.95 -5.15
C ASP A 68 -10.10 -6.05 -6.23
N GLY A 69 -9.95 -4.73 -6.09
CA GLY A 69 -10.56 -3.80 -7.05
C GLY A 69 -9.98 -3.84 -8.48
N ALA A 70 -8.83 -4.50 -8.71
CA ALA A 70 -8.24 -4.68 -10.04
C ALA A 70 -8.50 -6.08 -10.64
N GLY A 71 -9.14 -6.98 -9.87
CA GLY A 71 -9.33 -8.38 -10.21
C GLY A 71 -8.08 -9.23 -10.06
N SER A 72 -8.26 -10.55 -10.04
CA SER A 72 -7.18 -11.54 -9.80
C SER A 72 -6.43 -11.31 -8.48
N GLY A 73 -7.12 -10.84 -7.44
CA GLY A 73 -6.52 -10.57 -6.12
C GLY A 73 -5.54 -9.40 -6.14
N GLN A 74 -5.66 -8.47 -7.09
CA GLN A 74 -4.80 -7.28 -7.14
C GLN A 74 -5.49 -6.10 -6.48
N PHE A 75 -4.78 -5.41 -5.59
CA PHE A 75 -5.31 -4.19 -5.00
C PHE A 75 -5.51 -3.12 -6.06
N TYR A 76 -6.52 -2.29 -5.84
CA TYR A 76 -6.82 -1.11 -6.66
C TYR A 76 -7.26 0.02 -5.74
N ILE A 77 -6.43 1.04 -5.60
CA ILE A 77 -6.70 2.19 -4.75
C ILE A 77 -6.87 3.41 -5.64
N THR A 78 -8.00 4.08 -5.52
CA THR A 78 -8.21 5.41 -6.11
C THR A 78 -8.30 6.44 -5.00
N ALA A 79 -7.46 7.48 -5.06
CA ALA A 79 -7.42 8.50 -4.03
C ALA A 79 -7.09 9.88 -4.61
N TYR A 80 -7.73 10.92 -4.08
CA TYR A 80 -7.32 12.29 -4.36
C TYR A 80 -6.10 12.63 -3.51
N LEU A 81 -4.96 12.90 -4.16
CA LEU A 81 -3.72 13.28 -3.49
C LEU A 81 -3.46 14.77 -3.67
N GLU A 82 -2.96 15.39 -2.61
CA GLU A 82 -2.53 16.78 -2.64
C GLU A 82 -1.02 16.86 -2.88
N SER A 83 -0.60 17.81 -3.73
CA SER A 83 0.81 18.13 -3.91
C SER A 83 1.43 18.59 -2.60
N ASN A 84 2.70 18.23 -2.35
CA ASN A 84 3.45 18.55 -1.12
C ASN A 84 2.92 17.89 0.17
N VAL A 85 1.96 16.96 0.07
CA VAL A 85 1.56 16.11 1.19
C VAL A 85 2.32 14.78 1.09
N LYS A 86 2.80 14.28 2.24
CA LYS A 86 3.43 12.96 2.33
C LYS A 86 2.36 11.89 2.42
N TYR A 87 2.46 10.86 1.59
CA TYR A 87 1.65 9.66 1.70
C TYR A 87 2.56 8.43 1.83
N ILE A 88 2.05 7.37 2.44
CA ILE A 88 2.71 6.07 2.46
C ILE A 88 1.75 5.04 1.87
N LEU A 89 2.19 4.36 0.81
CA LEU A 89 1.51 3.20 0.29
C LEU A 89 2.13 1.95 0.92
N VAL A 90 1.33 1.19 1.64
CA VAL A 90 1.69 -0.11 2.20
C VAL A 90 1.14 -1.19 1.26
N ALA A 91 2.04 -1.96 0.68
CA ALA A 91 1.72 -3.16 -0.08
C ALA A 91 1.94 -4.39 0.80
N THR A 92 0.94 -5.26 0.86
CA THR A 92 0.96 -6.53 1.59
C THR A 92 0.14 -7.59 0.85
N THR A 93 -0.18 -8.70 1.49
CA THR A 93 -0.93 -9.82 0.93
C THR A 93 -2.23 -10.05 1.67
N PHE A 94 -3.23 -10.61 0.99
CA PHE A 94 -4.50 -10.98 1.61
C PHE A 94 -4.36 -12.14 2.61
N GLY A 95 -3.51 -13.12 2.29
CA GLY A 95 -3.16 -14.23 3.18
C GLY A 95 -2.01 -13.88 4.13
N GLU A 96 -2.03 -14.42 5.35
CA GLU A 96 -0.96 -14.25 6.33
C GLU A 96 0.35 -14.91 5.86
N LEU A 97 1.48 -14.27 6.20
CA LEU A 97 2.84 -14.76 5.94
C LEU A 97 3.15 -15.12 4.47
N VAL A 98 2.33 -14.67 3.52
CA VAL A 98 2.58 -14.87 2.09
C VAL A 98 3.71 -13.94 1.63
N THR A 99 4.64 -14.49 0.85
CA THR A 99 5.78 -13.77 0.27
C THR A 99 5.80 -13.90 -1.24
N GLY A 100 6.48 -12.98 -1.90
CA GLY A 100 6.58 -12.98 -3.36
C GLY A 100 6.95 -11.63 -3.95
N GLN A 101 7.09 -11.63 -5.27
CA GLN A 101 7.37 -10.44 -6.06
C GLN A 101 6.08 -9.74 -6.43
N PHE A 102 6.13 -8.42 -6.45
CA PHE A 102 5.06 -7.57 -6.95
C PHE A 102 5.66 -6.32 -7.58
N SER A 103 4.93 -5.71 -8.49
CA SER A 103 5.15 -4.35 -8.98
C SER A 103 3.95 -3.47 -8.63
N ILE A 104 4.17 -2.15 -8.63
CA ILE A 104 3.12 -1.15 -8.44
C ILE A 104 3.05 -0.30 -9.70
N ILE A 105 1.84 -0.20 -10.26
CA ILE A 105 1.51 0.74 -11.32
C ILE A 105 0.79 1.92 -10.68
N ALA A 106 1.24 3.13 -10.99
CA ALA A 106 0.54 4.36 -10.64
C ALA A 106 0.16 5.16 -11.88
N THR A 107 -1.08 5.65 -11.91
CA THR A 107 -1.58 6.56 -12.95
C THR A 107 -2.27 7.76 -12.31
N GLY A 108 -2.22 8.91 -12.97
CA GLY A 108 -2.80 10.15 -12.48
C GLY A 108 -2.39 11.36 -13.32
N PRO A 109 -2.64 12.59 -12.83
CA PRO A 109 -2.31 13.82 -13.53
C PRO A 109 -0.82 14.05 -13.83
N ASP A 110 0.08 13.42 -13.08
CA ASP A 110 1.53 13.48 -13.27
C ASP A 110 2.18 12.16 -12.81
N ASN A 111 3.48 12.01 -13.04
CA ASN A 111 4.26 10.89 -12.55
C ASN A 111 4.31 10.87 -11.02
N VAL A 112 4.09 9.68 -10.46
CA VAL A 112 4.29 9.44 -9.02
C VAL A 112 5.74 9.11 -8.74
N LYS A 113 6.31 9.75 -7.71
CA LYS A 113 7.64 9.40 -7.21
C LYS A 113 7.51 8.43 -6.05
N PHE A 114 8.02 7.22 -6.25
CA PHE A 114 8.18 6.21 -5.21
C PHE A 114 9.58 6.30 -4.60
N LEU A 115 9.65 6.37 -3.27
CA LEU A 115 10.91 6.34 -2.53
C LEU A 115 10.89 5.13 -1.59
N PRO A 116 11.93 4.26 -1.62
CA PRO A 116 12.04 3.18 -0.65
C PRO A 116 12.29 3.75 0.75
N ASN A 117 11.56 3.24 1.76
CA ASN A 117 11.83 3.45 3.19
C ASN A 117 12.73 2.36 3.76
#